data_AF-A0A6I3MYJ0-F1
#
_entry.id   AF-A0A6I3MYJ0-F1
#
_cell.length_a   1.000
_cell.length_b   1.000
_cell.length_c   1.000
_cell.angle_alpha   90.00
_cell.angle_beta   90.00
_cell.angle_gamma   90.00
#
_symmetry.space_group_name_H-M   'P 1'
#
loop_
_entity.id
_entity.type
_entity.pdbx_description
1 polymer ?
#
loop_
_entity_poly.entity_id
_entity_poly.type
_entity_poly.pdbx_seq_one_letter_code
_entity_poly.pdbx_strand_id
1 'polypeptide(L)'
;VRHSVLPNGIELKQISVPFGVIGMVYEARPNVTVDAAVILLMSGNAALLRGSSSAAYSNQILVTIMRDALATTVISPDVIQLVPSDNRDSVKALLHARGKVDLVIPRGSASLIRMVVDESTVPTIETGAGVCHVFIDEFADLEKALPIIINSKTQRPSVCNAAETLLVHKNIAQKFIPVALKALHDAGVVLHCDSASLALTGEIPASLAGDENWSTEYGTLEMNIAVVDSVDAASDHIARYGTQHTEAIVTENKANADRFIALSDCAAVMVNASTRFTDGEQMGFGAEIGISNQKLHARGPMGLEAMTTTTWIVTGNGQIRS
;
A
#
# COMPACT_ATOMS: atom_id res chain seq x y z
N VAL A 1 -4.07 -17.74 15.49
CA VAL A 1 -4.28 -18.04 16.94
C VAL A 1 -3.18 -18.98 17.41
N ARG A 2 -2.39 -18.59 18.42
CA ARG A 2 -1.34 -19.45 19.01
C ARG A 2 -1.87 -20.09 20.28
N HIS A 3 -1.67 -21.39 20.44
CA HIS A 3 -2.07 -22.15 21.62
C HIS A 3 -0.98 -23.16 22.02
N SER A 4 -0.63 -23.22 23.30
CA SER A 4 0.37 -24.17 23.82
C SER A 4 0.19 -24.41 25.31
N VAL A 5 0.60 -25.59 25.78
CA VAL A 5 0.67 -25.90 27.22
C VAL A 5 2.14 -26.00 27.63
N LEU A 6 2.53 -25.28 28.69
CA LEU A 6 3.89 -25.33 29.23
C LEU A 6 4.14 -26.65 29.99
N PRO A 7 5.40 -27.05 30.20
CA PRO A 7 5.74 -28.28 30.94
C PRO A 7 5.16 -28.35 32.36
N ASN A 8 4.89 -27.19 32.99
CA ASN A 8 4.27 -27.10 34.32
C ASN A 8 2.73 -27.07 34.29
N GLY A 9 2.11 -27.29 33.12
CA GLY A 9 0.66 -27.35 32.94
C GLY A 9 -0.04 -26.00 32.80
N ILE A 10 0.67 -24.87 32.63
CA ILE A 10 0.05 -23.58 32.29
C ILE A 10 -0.40 -23.61 30.83
N GLU A 11 -1.65 -23.23 30.56
CA GLU A 11 -2.19 -23.08 29.22
C GLU A 11 -2.02 -21.64 28.72
N LEU A 12 -1.50 -21.49 27.51
CA LEU A 12 -1.29 -20.21 26.83
C LEU A 12 -2.19 -20.14 25.60
N LYS A 13 -2.95 -19.05 25.47
CA LYS A 13 -3.76 -18.75 24.28
C LYS A 13 -3.56 -17.29 23.87
N GLN A 14 -3.14 -17.04 22.64
CA GLN A 14 -3.11 -15.70 22.06
C GLN A 14 -4.38 -15.44 21.26
N ILE A 15 -5.09 -14.36 21.57
CA ILE A 15 -6.32 -13.94 20.86
C ILE A 15 -6.14 -12.54 20.25
N SER A 16 -6.89 -12.26 19.19
CA SER A 16 -6.98 -10.91 18.60
C SER A 16 -7.89 -10.02 19.43
N VAL A 17 -7.51 -8.74 19.57
CA VAL A 17 -8.26 -7.70 20.27
C VAL A 17 -8.14 -6.37 19.51
N PRO A 18 -9.12 -5.47 19.56
CA PRO A 18 -8.99 -4.15 18.94
C PRO A 18 -7.81 -3.38 19.53
N PHE A 19 -7.32 -2.38 18.79
CA PHE A 19 -6.37 -1.40 19.32
C PHE A 19 -7.03 -0.53 20.39
N GLY A 20 -8.26 -0.08 20.15
CA GLY A 20 -8.95 0.88 21.00
C GLY A 20 -9.48 2.04 20.16
N VAL A 21 -8.79 3.17 20.18
CA VAL A 21 -9.16 4.39 19.43
C VAL A 21 -8.18 4.62 18.28
N ILE A 22 -8.70 4.67 17.05
CA ILE A 22 -7.91 4.92 15.85
C ILE A 22 -8.27 6.28 15.24
N GLY A 23 -7.25 7.12 15.06
CA GLY A 23 -7.33 8.41 14.40
C GLY A 23 -7.10 8.30 12.89
N MET A 24 -8.07 8.68 12.08
CA MET A 24 -7.91 8.75 10.62
C MET A 24 -7.70 10.20 10.19
N VAL A 25 -6.57 10.48 9.54
CA VAL A 25 -6.29 11.82 8.97
C VAL A 25 -6.32 11.71 7.45
N TYR A 26 -7.27 12.38 6.79
CA TYR A 26 -7.47 12.20 5.36
C TYR A 26 -7.83 13.48 4.60
N GLU A 27 -7.50 13.50 3.31
CA GLU A 27 -7.74 14.64 2.41
C GLU A 27 -9.14 14.57 1.74
N ALA A 28 -9.37 15.32 0.66
CA ALA A 28 -10.67 15.59 0.03
C ALA A 28 -11.35 14.36 -0.62
N ARG A 29 -11.64 13.32 0.17
CA ARG A 29 -12.27 12.06 -0.23
C ARG A 29 -13.36 11.69 0.78
N PRO A 30 -14.59 12.25 0.69
CA PRO A 30 -15.63 12.02 1.69
C PRO A 30 -16.00 10.54 1.90
N ASN A 31 -15.82 9.69 0.89
CA ASN A 31 -16.04 8.24 1.01
C ASN A 31 -15.16 7.61 2.09
N VAL A 32 -13.92 8.10 2.28
CA VAL A 32 -13.00 7.60 3.33
C VAL A 32 -13.60 7.72 4.72
N THR A 33 -14.47 8.71 4.95
CA THR A 33 -15.22 8.87 6.21
C THR A 33 -16.02 7.62 6.54
N VAL A 34 -16.71 7.04 5.55
CA VAL A 34 -17.54 5.84 5.72
C VAL A 34 -16.67 4.60 5.72
N ASP A 35 -15.79 4.46 4.74
CA ASP A 35 -14.93 3.29 4.56
C ASP A 35 -14.11 3.01 5.82
N ALA A 36 -13.46 4.05 6.37
CA ALA A 36 -12.67 3.91 7.58
C ALA A 36 -13.56 3.64 8.80
N ALA A 37 -14.67 4.35 8.98
CA ALA A 37 -15.56 4.12 10.12
C ALA A 37 -16.07 2.68 10.18
N VAL A 38 -16.49 2.12 9.03
CA VAL A 38 -17.03 0.76 8.96
C VAL A 38 -15.96 -0.29 9.27
N ILE A 39 -14.76 -0.16 8.69
CA ILE A 39 -13.64 -1.08 8.95
C ILE A 39 -13.22 -1.03 10.42
N LEU A 40 -13.12 0.17 10.99
CA LEU A 40 -12.73 0.36 12.39
C LEU A 40 -13.77 -0.20 13.34
N LEU A 41 -15.06 0.04 13.09
CA LEU A 41 -16.12 -0.54 13.90
C LEU A 41 -16.16 -2.06 13.83
N MET A 42 -16.05 -2.61 12.63
CA MET A 42 -16.09 -4.07 12.43
C MET A 42 -14.89 -4.77 13.07
N SER A 43 -13.75 -4.09 13.21
CA SER A 43 -12.57 -4.57 13.95
C SER A 43 -12.62 -4.27 15.46
N GLY A 44 -13.70 -3.67 15.96
CA GLY A 44 -13.91 -3.39 17.38
C GLY A 44 -13.27 -2.10 17.90
N ASN A 45 -12.84 -1.21 17.00
CA ASN A 45 -12.20 0.07 17.32
C ASN A 45 -13.19 1.24 17.25
N ALA A 46 -12.93 2.27 18.05
CA ALA A 46 -13.54 3.59 17.86
C ALA A 46 -12.80 4.37 16.77
N ALA A 47 -13.56 5.09 15.95
CA ALA A 47 -13.09 5.89 14.82
C ALA A 47 -13.09 7.39 15.16
N LEU A 48 -11.91 7.99 15.19
CA LEU A 48 -11.72 9.43 15.31
C LEU A 48 -11.31 10.01 13.96
N LEU A 49 -12.26 10.59 13.25
CA LEU A 49 -12.13 10.97 11.84
C LEU A 49 -11.76 12.44 11.72
N ARG A 50 -10.64 12.74 11.05
CA ARG A 50 -10.20 14.10 10.75
C ARG A 50 -10.00 14.24 9.24
N GLY A 51 -11.07 14.65 8.55
CA GLY A 51 -11.04 14.96 7.12
C GLY A 51 -10.55 16.38 6.80
N SER A 52 -10.34 16.65 5.50
CA SER A 52 -10.06 17.99 4.98
C SER A 52 -11.23 18.96 5.18
N SER A 53 -10.94 20.25 5.41
CA SER A 53 -11.94 21.31 5.45
C SER A 53 -12.73 21.46 4.15
N SER A 54 -12.13 21.13 3.01
CA SER A 54 -12.79 21.13 1.70
C SER A 54 -13.95 20.12 1.59
N ALA A 55 -13.99 19.12 2.48
CA ALA A 55 -15.02 18.09 2.53
C ALA A 55 -15.86 18.15 3.82
N ALA A 56 -15.74 19.22 4.62
CA ALA A 56 -16.30 19.29 5.97
C ALA A 56 -17.81 19.01 6.03
N TYR A 57 -18.59 19.64 5.15
CA TYR A 57 -20.05 19.46 5.11
C TYR A 57 -20.45 18.02 4.76
N SER A 58 -19.80 17.43 3.76
CA SER A 58 -20.03 16.04 3.37
C SER A 58 -19.67 15.07 4.50
N ASN A 59 -18.49 15.25 5.12
CA ASN A 59 -18.05 14.41 6.23
C ASN A 59 -19.00 14.52 7.43
N GLN A 60 -19.49 15.73 7.74
CA GLN A 60 -20.45 15.94 8.82
C GLN A 60 -21.76 15.18 8.58
N ILE A 61 -22.34 15.25 7.38
CA ILE A 61 -23.57 14.51 7.05
C ILE A 61 -23.34 13.01 7.17
N LEU A 62 -22.23 12.50 6.61
CA LEU A 62 -21.92 11.07 6.65
C LEU A 62 -21.76 10.57 8.09
N VAL A 63 -21.06 11.31 8.94
CA VAL A 63 -20.91 10.97 10.36
C VAL A 63 -22.25 11.04 11.10
N THR A 64 -23.09 12.06 10.84
CA THR A 64 -24.43 12.15 11.43
C THR A 64 -25.25 10.91 11.08
N ILE A 65 -25.32 10.51 9.81
CA ILE A 65 -26.06 9.33 9.37
C ILE A 65 -25.56 8.05 10.07
N MET A 66 -24.24 7.85 10.14
CA MET A 66 -23.68 6.67 10.82
C MET A 66 -23.98 6.67 12.31
N ARG A 67 -23.92 7.83 12.98
CA ARG A 67 -24.25 7.98 14.41
C ARG A 67 -25.73 7.75 14.69
N ASP A 68 -26.61 8.26 13.83
CA ASP A 68 -28.07 8.05 13.93
C ASP A 68 -28.41 6.56 13.78
N ALA A 69 -27.74 5.86 12.87
CA ALA A 69 -27.89 4.41 12.72
C ALA A 69 -27.41 3.66 13.99
N LEU A 70 -26.24 4.02 14.54
CA LEU A 70 -25.73 3.41 15.77
C LEU A 70 -26.65 3.62 16.97
N ALA A 71 -27.33 4.77 17.05
CA ALA A 71 -28.27 5.09 18.12
C ALA A 71 -29.48 4.12 18.20
N THR A 72 -29.72 3.33 17.14
CA THR A 72 -30.73 2.26 17.12
C THR A 72 -30.21 0.92 17.66
N THR A 73 -28.94 0.85 18.06
CA THR A 73 -28.25 -0.35 18.52
C THR A 73 -27.76 -0.20 19.97
N VAL A 74 -27.13 -1.25 20.51
CA VAL A 74 -26.47 -1.19 21.84
C VAL A 74 -25.11 -0.50 21.82
N ILE A 75 -24.56 -0.20 20.63
CA ILE A 75 -23.26 0.43 20.47
C ILE A 75 -23.45 1.95 20.59
N SER A 76 -22.68 2.59 21.47
CA SER A 76 -22.73 4.05 21.63
C SER A 76 -22.37 4.75 20.33
N PRO A 77 -23.14 5.76 19.86
CA PRO A 77 -22.76 6.58 18.71
C PRO A 77 -21.40 7.26 18.85
N ASP A 78 -20.89 7.44 20.07
CA ASP A 78 -19.61 8.10 20.36
C ASP A 78 -18.37 7.30 19.97
N VAL A 79 -18.55 6.06 19.51
CA VAL A 79 -17.49 5.29 18.84
C VAL A 79 -17.13 5.86 17.47
N ILE A 80 -17.95 6.73 16.88
CA ILE A 80 -17.59 7.52 15.69
C ILE A 80 -17.62 9.00 16.06
N GLN A 81 -16.48 9.68 15.89
CA GLN A 81 -16.37 11.12 16.11
C GLN A 81 -15.70 11.81 14.94
N LEU A 82 -16.20 13.01 14.61
CA LEU A 82 -15.60 13.89 13.62
C LEU A 82 -14.79 14.97 14.36
N VAL A 83 -13.49 15.02 14.10
CA VAL A 83 -12.60 16.05 14.61
C VAL A 83 -12.78 17.34 13.78
N PRO A 84 -12.88 18.52 14.41
CA PRO A 84 -13.01 19.79 13.70
C PRO A 84 -11.92 20.00 12.65
N SER A 85 -12.31 20.48 11.46
CA SER A 85 -11.39 20.68 10.33
C SER A 85 -11.05 22.15 10.08
N ASP A 86 -11.50 23.08 10.93
CA ASP A 86 -11.40 24.53 10.72
C ASP A 86 -9.95 25.01 10.54
N ASN A 87 -9.01 24.36 11.21
CA ASN A 87 -7.58 24.62 11.10
C ASN A 87 -6.75 23.32 11.17
N ARG A 88 -5.43 23.46 11.06
CA ARG A 88 -4.49 22.34 11.16
C ARG A 88 -4.13 21.96 12.61
N ASP A 89 -4.51 22.77 13.60
CA ASP A 89 -4.19 22.52 15.01
C ASP A 89 -4.85 21.25 15.52
N SER A 90 -6.04 20.92 14.99
CA SER A 90 -6.73 19.68 15.31
C SER A 90 -5.99 18.42 14.84
N VAL A 91 -5.24 18.51 13.74
CA VAL A 91 -4.34 17.42 13.30
C VAL A 91 -3.24 17.25 14.34
N LYS A 92 -2.53 18.32 14.69
CA LYS A 92 -1.44 18.27 15.67
C LYS A 92 -1.91 17.74 17.02
N ALA A 93 -3.06 18.20 17.50
CA ALA A 93 -3.65 17.70 18.73
C ALA A 93 -3.91 16.18 18.66
N LEU A 94 -4.45 15.68 17.54
CA LEU A 94 -4.67 14.25 17.31
C LEU A 94 -3.36 13.45 17.29
N LEU A 95 -2.36 13.93 16.54
CA LEU A 95 -1.03 13.30 16.43
C LEU A 95 -0.27 13.26 17.76
N HIS A 96 -0.60 14.15 18.70
CA HIS A 96 0.03 14.25 20.01
C HIS A 96 -0.82 13.64 21.14
N ALA A 97 -1.96 13.04 20.83
CA ALA A 97 -2.89 12.49 21.82
C ALA A 97 -2.50 11.09 22.33
N ARG A 98 -1.20 10.82 22.51
CA ARG A 98 -0.71 9.53 23.02
C ARG A 98 -1.33 9.24 24.39
N GLY A 99 -1.82 8.02 24.57
CA GLY A 99 -2.56 7.59 25.78
C GLY A 99 -4.05 7.88 25.74
N LYS A 100 -4.56 8.51 24.67
CA LYS A 100 -5.98 8.67 24.35
C LYS A 100 -6.34 8.08 22.99
N VAL A 101 -5.38 8.13 22.07
CA VAL A 101 -5.45 7.53 20.73
C VAL A 101 -4.34 6.50 20.63
N ASP A 102 -4.69 5.30 20.20
CA ASP A 102 -3.80 4.13 20.18
C ASP A 102 -3.02 4.04 18.86
N LEU A 103 -3.61 4.55 17.78
CA LEU A 103 -3.05 4.50 16.43
C LEU A 103 -3.56 5.67 15.57
N VAL A 104 -2.69 6.22 14.72
CA VAL A 104 -3.08 7.15 13.64
C VAL A 104 -2.76 6.55 12.28
N ILE A 105 -3.65 6.76 11.31
CA ILE A 105 -3.45 6.35 9.92
C ILE A 105 -3.71 7.55 8.99
N PRO A 106 -2.68 8.05 8.28
CA PRO A 106 -2.85 9.06 7.25
C PRO A 106 -3.34 8.43 5.93
N ARG A 107 -4.21 9.14 5.21
CA ARG A 107 -4.67 8.81 3.85
C ARG A 107 -4.76 10.06 2.99
N GLY A 108 -3.78 10.27 2.12
CA GLY A 108 -3.76 11.44 1.24
C GLY A 108 -2.44 11.57 0.48
N SER A 109 -2.06 12.81 0.19
CA SER A 109 -0.78 13.13 -0.45
C SER A 109 0.43 12.62 0.35
N ALA A 110 1.54 12.37 -0.34
CA ALA A 110 2.82 12.04 0.27
C ALA A 110 3.25 13.08 1.33
N SER A 111 2.93 14.36 1.10
CA SER A 111 3.19 15.44 2.05
C SER A 111 2.41 15.30 3.37
N LEU A 112 1.14 14.87 3.30
CA LEU A 112 0.33 14.63 4.49
C LEU A 112 0.85 13.43 5.27
N ILE A 113 1.11 12.34 4.56
CA ILE A 113 1.63 11.10 5.14
C ILE A 113 2.94 11.39 5.87
N ARG A 114 3.88 12.07 5.21
CA ARG A 114 5.17 12.44 5.81
C ARG A 114 5.01 13.33 7.05
N MET A 115 4.14 14.34 7.00
CA MET A 115 3.87 15.17 8.17
C MET A 115 3.34 14.34 9.35
N VAL A 116 2.42 13.41 9.10
CA VAL A 116 1.87 12.54 10.14
C VAL A 116 2.95 11.60 10.70
N VAL A 117 3.78 11.00 9.85
CA VAL A 117 4.85 10.10 10.28
C VAL A 117 5.93 10.86 11.07
N ASP A 118 6.33 12.05 10.63
CA ASP A 118 7.42 12.82 11.23
C ASP A 118 7.00 13.53 12.53
N GLU A 119 5.74 14.02 12.64
CA GLU A 119 5.28 14.79 13.80
C GLU A 119 4.58 13.93 14.89
N SER A 120 4.06 12.75 14.54
CA SER A 120 3.18 12.01 15.47
C SER A 120 3.93 11.38 16.64
N THR A 121 3.40 11.61 17.83
CA THR A 121 3.75 10.82 19.02
C THR A 121 2.83 9.63 19.18
N VAL A 122 1.61 9.65 18.66
CA VAL A 122 0.77 8.44 18.59
C VAL A 122 1.42 7.46 17.60
N PRO A 123 1.46 6.14 17.88
CA PRO A 123 1.91 5.17 16.88
C PRO A 123 1.18 5.36 15.55
N THR A 124 1.90 5.21 14.44
CA THR A 124 1.35 5.45 13.10
C THR A 124 1.53 4.20 12.25
N ILE A 125 0.54 3.89 11.41
CA ILE A 125 0.74 3.02 10.26
C ILE A 125 0.70 3.89 9.00
N GLU A 126 1.84 3.98 8.33
CA GLU A 126 2.01 4.69 7.07
C GLU A 126 1.35 3.94 5.92
N THR A 127 0.61 4.67 5.08
CA THR A 127 0.31 4.23 3.72
C THR A 127 1.31 4.89 2.78
N GLY A 128 2.22 4.13 2.21
CA GLY A 128 3.38 4.69 1.52
C GLY A 128 3.12 5.11 0.08
N ALA A 129 4.11 5.82 -0.47
CA ALA A 129 4.24 6.11 -1.89
C ALA A 129 4.39 4.83 -2.72
N GLY A 130 4.22 4.99 -4.03
CA GLY A 130 3.93 3.92 -4.98
C GLY A 130 4.85 3.79 -6.19
N VAL A 131 6.16 4.00 -6.04
CA VAL A 131 7.13 3.69 -7.12
C VAL A 131 7.26 2.18 -7.29
N CYS A 132 6.39 1.60 -8.12
CA CYS A 132 6.29 0.17 -8.39
C CYS A 132 6.96 -0.22 -9.71
N HIS A 133 7.56 -1.41 -9.77
CA HIS A 133 8.26 -1.91 -10.95
C HIS A 133 7.58 -3.14 -11.55
N VAL A 134 7.71 -3.28 -12.87
CA VAL A 134 7.49 -4.54 -13.58
C VAL A 134 8.78 -4.93 -14.28
N PHE A 135 9.35 -6.08 -13.91
CA PHE A 135 10.53 -6.67 -14.54
C PHE A 135 10.14 -7.78 -15.51
N ILE A 136 10.56 -7.66 -16.77
CA ILE A 136 10.35 -8.67 -17.80
C ILE A 136 11.67 -9.44 -17.98
N ASP A 137 11.66 -10.66 -17.49
CA ASP A 137 12.82 -11.55 -17.45
C ASP A 137 13.16 -12.15 -18.83
N GLU A 138 14.37 -12.71 -18.98
CA GLU A 138 14.78 -13.32 -20.26
C GLU A 138 13.91 -14.51 -20.68
N PHE A 139 13.32 -15.21 -19.72
CA PHE A 139 12.43 -16.35 -19.94
C PHE A 139 10.95 -15.97 -19.91
N ALA A 140 10.62 -14.68 -20.02
CA ALA A 140 9.23 -14.23 -20.02
C ALA A 140 8.47 -14.73 -21.25
N ASP A 141 7.23 -15.17 -21.02
CA ASP A 141 6.23 -15.23 -22.08
C ASP A 141 5.82 -13.79 -22.45
N LEU A 142 6.27 -13.33 -23.62
CA LEU A 142 6.03 -11.96 -24.08
C LEU A 142 4.55 -11.69 -24.40
N GLU A 143 3.75 -12.72 -24.67
CA GLU A 143 2.30 -12.60 -24.85
C GLU A 143 1.59 -12.29 -23.54
N LYS A 144 2.11 -12.79 -22.41
CA LYS A 144 1.65 -12.43 -21.05
C LYS A 144 2.21 -11.08 -20.61
N ALA A 145 3.48 -10.80 -20.92
CA ALA A 145 4.18 -9.61 -20.48
C ALA A 145 3.46 -8.31 -20.90
N LEU A 146 3.08 -8.21 -22.17
CA LEU A 146 2.48 -7.00 -22.72
C LEU A 146 1.17 -6.58 -22.01
N PRO A 147 0.13 -7.43 -21.90
CA PRO A 147 -1.09 -7.06 -21.18
C PRO A 147 -0.87 -6.81 -19.69
N ILE A 148 0.10 -7.48 -19.04
CA ILE A 148 0.46 -7.21 -17.64
C ILE A 148 1.00 -5.80 -17.47
N ILE A 149 1.94 -5.36 -18.33
CA ILE A 149 2.53 -4.02 -18.26
C ILE A 149 1.47 -2.96 -18.53
N ILE A 150 0.67 -3.14 -19.59
CA ILE A 150 -0.41 -2.20 -19.93
C ILE A 150 -1.40 -2.09 -18.78
N ASN A 151 -1.87 -3.22 -18.23
CA ASN A 151 -2.79 -3.18 -17.09
C ASN A 151 -2.16 -2.50 -15.86
N SER A 152 -0.89 -2.79 -15.58
CA SER A 152 -0.17 -2.24 -14.43
C SER A 152 -0.05 -0.71 -14.51
N LYS A 153 0.08 -0.13 -15.71
CA LYS A 153 0.18 1.33 -15.87
C LYS A 153 -1.15 2.04 -16.14
N THR A 154 -1.97 1.51 -17.05
CA THR A 154 -3.04 2.30 -17.67
C THR A 154 -4.42 2.08 -17.06
N GLN A 155 -4.63 1.00 -16.29
CA GLN A 155 -5.95 0.70 -15.71
C GLN A 155 -6.41 1.81 -14.75
N ARG A 156 -5.50 2.27 -13.88
CA ARG A 156 -5.73 3.37 -12.94
C ARG A 156 -4.40 4.04 -12.60
N PRO A 157 -3.93 5.01 -13.39
CA PRO A 157 -2.59 5.58 -13.22
C PRO A 157 -2.40 6.37 -11.91
N SER A 158 -3.49 6.83 -11.28
CA SER A 158 -3.48 7.71 -10.12
C SER A 158 -3.47 7.00 -8.76
N VAL A 159 -3.23 5.68 -8.73
CA VAL A 159 -3.11 4.92 -7.48
C VAL A 159 -1.70 4.41 -7.28
N CYS A 160 -1.32 4.25 -6.01
CA CYS A 160 0.03 3.92 -5.54
C CYS A 160 0.54 2.52 -5.93
N ASN A 161 -0.27 1.68 -6.56
CA ASN A 161 0.18 0.38 -7.07
C ASN A 161 0.24 0.35 -8.62
N ALA A 162 0.08 1.49 -9.29
CA ALA A 162 0.37 1.60 -10.71
C ALA A 162 1.89 1.44 -10.94
N ALA A 163 2.28 0.74 -12.00
CA ALA A 163 3.70 0.59 -12.33
C ALA A 163 4.28 1.93 -12.82
N GLU A 164 5.39 2.37 -12.22
CA GLU A 164 6.09 3.60 -12.60
C GLU A 164 7.34 3.32 -13.43
N THR A 165 7.90 2.12 -13.31
CA THR A 165 9.11 1.71 -14.05
C THR A 165 8.95 0.31 -14.66
N LEU A 166 9.29 0.17 -15.94
CA LEU A 166 9.44 -1.10 -16.65
C LEU A 166 10.92 -1.42 -16.79
N LEU A 167 11.33 -2.56 -16.22
CA LEU A 167 12.66 -3.12 -16.38
C LEU A 167 12.61 -4.27 -17.37
N VAL A 168 13.50 -4.30 -18.37
CA VAL A 168 13.53 -5.36 -19.38
C VAL A 168 14.90 -6.01 -19.41
N HIS A 169 14.95 -7.34 -19.36
CA HIS A 169 16.20 -8.06 -19.46
C HIS A 169 16.87 -7.86 -20.84
N LYS A 170 18.17 -7.57 -20.86
CA LYS A 170 18.93 -7.27 -22.09
C LYS A 170 18.77 -8.28 -23.21
N ASN A 171 18.69 -9.57 -22.88
CA ASN A 171 18.60 -10.66 -23.87
C ASN A 171 17.29 -10.63 -24.69
N ILE A 172 16.24 -10.00 -24.17
CA ILE A 172 14.96 -9.83 -24.87
C ILE A 172 14.69 -8.38 -25.28
N ALA A 173 15.52 -7.43 -24.85
CA ALA A 173 15.31 -5.99 -25.05
C ALA A 173 15.09 -5.63 -26.53
N GLN A 174 15.94 -6.13 -27.43
CA GLN A 174 15.83 -5.86 -28.87
C GLN A 174 14.48 -6.31 -29.48
N LYS A 175 13.91 -7.39 -28.95
CA LYS A 175 12.65 -7.96 -29.43
C LYS A 175 11.43 -7.29 -28.77
N PHE A 176 11.53 -7.01 -27.48
CA PHE A 176 10.36 -6.63 -26.68
C PHE A 176 10.19 -5.11 -26.51
N ILE A 177 11.27 -4.33 -26.39
CA ILE A 177 11.17 -2.88 -26.15
C ILE A 177 10.38 -2.16 -27.25
N PRO A 178 10.65 -2.37 -28.56
CA PRO A 178 9.86 -1.70 -29.59
C PRO A 178 8.35 -1.98 -29.49
N VAL A 179 7.99 -3.21 -29.11
CA VAL A 179 6.59 -3.64 -28.94
C VAL A 179 5.97 -2.97 -27.72
N ALA A 180 6.68 -2.98 -26.58
CA ALA A 180 6.21 -2.40 -25.33
C ALA A 180 6.05 -0.87 -25.43
N LEU A 181 7.07 -0.18 -25.98
CA LEU A 181 7.03 1.27 -26.18
C LEU A 181 5.88 1.67 -27.10
N LYS A 182 5.65 0.93 -28.19
CA LYS A 182 4.54 1.22 -29.10
C LYS A 182 3.20 1.11 -28.39
N ALA A 183 2.98 0.02 -27.66
CA ALA A 183 1.72 -0.21 -26.96
C ALA A 183 1.47 0.81 -25.85
N LEU A 184 2.51 1.19 -25.10
CA LEU A 184 2.43 2.24 -24.07
C LEU A 184 2.15 3.61 -24.69
N HIS A 185 2.85 3.96 -25.78
CA HIS A 185 2.63 5.21 -26.50
C HIS A 185 1.22 5.31 -27.09
N ASP A 186 0.74 4.24 -27.73
CA ASP A 186 -0.63 4.16 -28.27
C ASP A 186 -1.69 4.30 -27.16
N ALA A 187 -1.36 3.89 -25.93
CA ALA A 187 -2.19 4.08 -24.74
C ALA A 187 -2.04 5.48 -24.09
N GLY A 188 -1.27 6.38 -24.69
CA GLY A 188 -1.07 7.76 -24.23
C GLY A 188 -0.01 7.92 -23.14
N VAL A 189 0.84 6.92 -22.91
CA VAL A 189 1.91 6.99 -21.90
C VAL A 189 3.09 7.79 -22.44
N VAL A 190 3.55 8.78 -21.67
CA VAL A 190 4.81 9.49 -21.90
C VAL A 190 5.97 8.62 -21.40
N LEU A 191 7.01 8.48 -22.23
CA LEU A 191 8.07 7.50 -22.03
C LEU A 191 9.39 8.19 -21.67
N HIS A 192 9.98 7.76 -20.55
CA HIS A 192 11.32 8.16 -20.11
C HIS A 192 12.23 6.92 -20.15
N CYS A 193 13.20 6.91 -21.03
CA CYS A 193 14.03 5.74 -21.35
C CYS A 193 15.46 5.93 -20.83
N ASP A 194 16.09 4.87 -20.34
CA ASP A 194 17.56 4.83 -20.24
C ASP A 194 18.21 4.86 -21.64
N SER A 195 19.53 5.00 -21.71
CA SER A 195 20.20 5.11 -23.02
C SER A 195 20.04 3.87 -23.89
N ALA A 196 19.92 2.68 -23.29
CA ALA A 196 19.78 1.41 -24.01
C ALA A 196 18.38 1.26 -24.64
N SER A 197 17.33 1.55 -23.88
CA SER A 197 15.94 1.54 -24.36
C SER A 197 15.65 2.69 -25.31
N LEU A 198 16.26 3.86 -25.10
CA LEU A 198 16.13 5.03 -25.99
C LEU A 198 16.68 4.73 -27.39
N ALA A 199 17.74 3.94 -27.50
CA ALA A 199 18.28 3.49 -28.79
C ALA A 199 17.33 2.54 -29.57
N LEU A 200 16.29 2.03 -28.92
CA LEU A 200 15.35 1.06 -29.46
C LEU A 200 13.94 1.64 -29.72
N THR A 201 13.76 2.95 -29.56
CA THR A 201 12.44 3.62 -29.72
C THR A 201 11.98 3.70 -31.17
N GLY A 202 12.92 3.75 -32.12
CA GLY A 202 12.61 4.04 -33.52
C GLY A 202 12.03 5.45 -33.67
N GLU A 203 10.78 5.54 -34.13
CA GLU A 203 10.05 6.81 -34.32
C GLU A 203 9.20 7.21 -33.10
N ILE A 204 9.14 6.37 -32.06
CA ILE A 204 8.29 6.61 -30.88
C ILE A 204 8.91 7.74 -30.04
N PRO A 205 8.15 8.81 -29.72
CA PRO A 205 8.62 9.88 -28.86
C PRO A 205 8.96 9.36 -27.46
N ALA A 206 10.21 9.55 -27.04
CA ALA A 206 10.70 9.24 -25.71
C ALA A 206 11.80 10.23 -25.32
N SER A 207 11.98 10.43 -24.02
CA SER A 207 13.04 11.28 -23.47
C SER A 207 14.04 10.45 -22.67
N LEU A 208 15.24 10.98 -22.42
CA LEU A 208 16.20 10.32 -21.55
C LEU A 208 15.75 10.44 -20.09
N ALA A 209 15.69 9.32 -19.37
CA ALA A 209 15.42 9.30 -17.93
C ALA A 209 16.68 9.70 -17.14
N GLY A 210 16.55 10.69 -16.25
CA GLY A 210 17.56 11.06 -15.27
C GLY A 210 17.34 10.38 -13.91
N ASP A 211 18.24 10.62 -12.95
CA ASP A 211 18.20 9.99 -11.63
C ASP A 211 16.89 10.25 -10.86
N GLU A 212 16.31 11.46 -11.01
CA GLU A 212 15.04 11.82 -10.37
C GLU A 212 13.86 11.01 -10.92
N ASN A 213 13.88 10.66 -12.21
CA ASN A 213 12.80 9.92 -12.85
C ASN A 213 12.60 8.56 -12.19
N TRP A 214 13.68 7.83 -11.90
CA TRP A 214 13.61 6.47 -11.33
C TRP A 214 12.93 6.44 -9.95
N SER A 215 12.98 7.54 -9.19
CA SER A 215 12.36 7.65 -7.86
C SER A 215 11.01 8.37 -7.87
N THR A 216 10.48 8.71 -9.05
CA THR A 216 9.26 9.51 -9.18
C THR A 216 8.03 8.62 -9.24
N GLU A 217 7.08 8.84 -8.33
CA GLU A 217 5.69 8.38 -8.47
C GLU A 217 4.93 9.42 -9.28
N TYR A 218 4.61 9.11 -10.54
CA TYR A 218 3.98 10.06 -11.46
C TYR A 218 2.50 10.22 -11.16
N GLY A 219 1.79 9.13 -10.86
CA GLY A 219 0.34 9.16 -10.65
C GLY A 219 -0.47 9.51 -11.91
N THR A 220 0.18 9.50 -13.08
CA THR A 220 -0.36 9.89 -14.40
C THR A 220 0.11 8.88 -15.47
N LEU A 221 -0.24 9.09 -16.74
CA LEU A 221 0.22 8.27 -17.86
C LEU A 221 1.67 8.63 -18.25
N GLU A 222 2.61 8.40 -17.35
CA GLU A 222 4.05 8.55 -17.56
C GLU A 222 4.76 7.30 -17.01
N MET A 223 5.83 6.83 -17.66
CA MET A 223 6.52 5.61 -17.23
C MET A 223 7.99 5.62 -17.62
N ASN A 224 8.83 5.13 -16.71
CA ASN A 224 10.24 4.90 -16.95
C ASN A 224 10.50 3.54 -17.59
N ILE A 225 11.50 3.44 -18.46
CA ILE A 225 11.89 2.23 -19.16
C ILE A 225 13.40 2.05 -19.04
N ALA A 226 13.85 0.89 -18.56
CA ALA A 226 15.27 0.58 -18.48
C ALA A 226 15.59 -0.84 -18.93
N VAL A 227 16.79 -1.03 -19.47
CA VAL A 227 17.36 -2.35 -19.75
C VAL A 227 18.26 -2.77 -18.59
N VAL A 228 18.07 -3.99 -18.09
CA VAL A 228 18.86 -4.56 -16.99
C VAL A 228 19.53 -5.87 -17.40
N ASP A 229 20.64 -6.18 -16.76
CA ASP A 229 21.50 -7.31 -17.12
C ASP A 229 20.98 -8.68 -16.67
N SER A 230 20.20 -8.71 -15.59
CA SER A 230 19.77 -9.93 -14.89
C SER A 230 18.64 -9.62 -13.89
N VAL A 231 18.07 -10.68 -13.29
CA VAL A 231 17.16 -10.57 -12.14
C VAL A 231 17.80 -9.84 -10.95
N ASP A 232 19.10 -10.03 -10.73
CA ASP A 232 19.84 -9.34 -9.68
C ASP A 232 19.94 -7.83 -9.94
N ALA A 233 20.27 -7.45 -11.18
CA ALA A 233 20.31 -6.03 -11.55
C ALA A 233 18.92 -5.38 -11.47
N ALA A 234 17.85 -6.13 -11.78
CA ALA A 234 16.49 -5.67 -11.58
C ALA A 234 16.19 -5.45 -10.09
N SER A 235 16.54 -6.41 -9.22
CA SER A 235 16.36 -6.30 -7.78
C SER A 235 17.20 -5.17 -7.17
N ASP A 236 18.43 -4.94 -7.63
CA ASP A 236 19.27 -3.82 -7.20
C ASP A 236 18.66 -2.46 -7.58
N HIS A 237 18.09 -2.36 -8.79
CA HIS A 237 17.36 -1.16 -9.23
C HIS A 237 16.14 -0.91 -8.34
N ILE A 238 15.32 -1.95 -8.12
CA ILE A 238 14.13 -1.89 -7.25
C ILE A 238 14.52 -1.50 -5.82
N ALA A 239 15.57 -2.09 -5.26
CA ALA A 239 16.02 -1.78 -3.90
C ALA A 239 16.51 -0.33 -3.77
N ARG A 240 17.06 0.24 -4.84
CA ARG A 240 17.56 1.62 -4.86
C ARG A 240 16.45 2.65 -5.02
N TYR A 241 15.47 2.40 -5.87
CA TYR A 241 14.51 3.41 -6.32
C TYR A 241 13.06 3.13 -5.94
N GLY A 242 12.72 1.86 -5.67
CA GLY A 242 11.39 1.45 -5.26
C GLY A 242 11.03 1.96 -3.87
N THR A 243 9.72 2.02 -3.64
CA THR A 243 9.13 2.48 -2.37
C THR A 243 8.63 1.30 -1.52
N GLN A 244 9.06 0.08 -1.85
CA GLN A 244 8.71 -1.15 -1.13
C GLN A 244 7.19 -1.42 -1.13
N HIS A 245 6.47 -0.93 -2.14
CA HIS A 245 5.03 -1.11 -2.27
C HIS A 245 4.70 -2.42 -3.00
N THR A 246 4.71 -2.41 -4.34
CA THR A 246 4.43 -3.60 -5.16
C THR A 246 5.51 -3.76 -6.22
N GLU A 247 6.05 -4.96 -6.36
CA GLU A 247 7.06 -5.26 -7.37
C GLU A 247 6.67 -6.53 -8.14
N ALA A 248 6.77 -6.52 -9.47
CA ALA A 248 6.34 -7.62 -10.31
C ALA A 248 7.49 -8.18 -11.16
N ILE A 249 7.53 -9.51 -11.31
CA ILE A 249 8.34 -10.21 -12.30
C ILE A 249 7.43 -10.97 -13.27
N VAL A 250 7.75 -10.91 -14.56
CA VAL A 250 7.18 -11.79 -15.60
C VAL A 250 8.27 -12.75 -16.07
N THR A 251 8.10 -14.04 -15.80
CA THR A 251 9.06 -15.11 -16.16
C THR A 251 8.39 -16.48 -16.18
N GLU A 252 8.82 -17.36 -17.08
CA GLU A 252 8.51 -18.81 -17.04
C GLU A 252 9.61 -19.61 -16.31
N ASN A 253 10.69 -18.95 -15.86
CA ASN A 253 11.77 -19.59 -15.12
C ASN A 253 11.51 -19.53 -13.61
N LYS A 254 11.26 -20.72 -13.03
CA LYS A 254 10.99 -20.86 -11.60
C LYS A 254 12.15 -20.35 -10.71
N ALA A 255 13.40 -20.59 -11.09
CA ALA A 255 14.55 -20.16 -10.29
C ALA A 255 14.67 -18.63 -10.26
N ASN A 256 14.37 -17.95 -11.38
CA ASN A 256 14.36 -16.49 -11.44
C ASN A 256 13.20 -15.90 -10.62
N ALA A 257 12.01 -16.51 -10.68
CA ALA A 257 10.89 -16.12 -9.83
C ALA A 257 11.22 -16.28 -8.33
N ASP A 258 11.74 -17.44 -7.93
CA ASP A 258 12.11 -17.71 -6.53
C ASP A 258 13.22 -16.74 -6.06
N ARG A 259 14.18 -16.41 -6.93
CA ARG A 259 15.23 -15.42 -6.65
C ARG A 259 14.69 -14.01 -6.50
N PHE A 260 13.81 -13.57 -7.40
CA PHE A 260 13.17 -12.25 -7.33
C PHE A 260 12.36 -12.08 -6.04
N ILE A 261 11.57 -13.09 -5.67
CA ILE A 261 10.82 -13.12 -4.40
C ILE A 261 11.77 -12.97 -3.20
N ALA A 262 12.87 -13.72 -3.18
CA ALA A 262 13.82 -13.70 -2.07
C ALA A 262 14.54 -12.35 -1.91
N LEU A 263 14.70 -11.59 -3.00
CA LEU A 263 15.36 -10.28 -3.01
C LEU A 263 14.37 -9.10 -2.85
N SER A 264 13.06 -9.34 -2.96
CA SER A 264 12.06 -8.29 -2.93
C SER A 264 11.59 -8.01 -1.50
N ASP A 265 12.11 -6.94 -0.91
CA ASP A 265 11.67 -6.44 0.40
C ASP A 265 10.56 -5.40 0.23
N CYS A 266 9.39 -5.82 -0.25
CA CYS A 266 8.22 -4.96 -0.49
C CYS A 266 6.94 -5.52 0.14
N ALA A 267 5.84 -4.79 0.02
CA ALA A 267 4.55 -5.17 0.58
C ALA A 267 3.87 -6.30 -0.19
N ALA A 268 4.06 -6.36 -1.52
CA ALA A 268 3.57 -7.43 -2.35
C ALA A 268 4.51 -7.72 -3.53
N VAL A 269 4.83 -8.99 -3.72
CA VAL A 269 5.59 -9.48 -4.87
C VAL A 269 4.65 -10.20 -5.83
N MET A 270 4.61 -9.77 -7.08
CA MET A 270 3.79 -10.37 -8.13
C MET A 270 4.66 -11.24 -9.03
N VAL A 271 4.18 -12.46 -9.35
CA VAL A 271 4.79 -13.32 -10.36
C VAL A 271 3.77 -13.55 -11.46
N ASN A 272 4.08 -13.13 -12.68
CA ASN A 272 3.21 -13.21 -13.85
C ASN A 272 1.81 -12.58 -13.61
N ALA A 273 1.77 -11.49 -12.83
CA ALA A 273 0.56 -10.76 -12.51
C ALA A 273 0.82 -9.25 -12.47
N SER A 274 -0.24 -8.47 -12.69
CA SER A 274 -0.21 -7.01 -12.64
C SER A 274 0.03 -6.49 -11.21
N THR A 275 0.73 -5.37 -11.09
CA THR A 275 0.91 -4.67 -9.80
C THR A 275 -0.42 -4.17 -9.21
N ARG A 276 -1.45 -4.02 -10.06
CA ARG A 276 -2.79 -3.56 -9.68
C ARG A 276 -3.53 -4.51 -8.75
N PHE A 277 -3.07 -5.75 -8.60
CA PHE A 277 -3.65 -6.72 -7.68
C PHE A 277 -3.29 -6.47 -6.21
N THR A 278 -2.36 -5.57 -5.89
CA THR A 278 -2.15 -5.11 -4.49
C THR A 278 -3.31 -4.23 -4.06
N ASP A 279 -4.41 -4.86 -3.68
CA ASP A 279 -5.68 -4.25 -3.32
C ASP A 279 -6.45 -5.24 -2.43
N GLY A 280 -7.02 -4.76 -1.33
CA GLY A 280 -7.67 -5.61 -0.34
C GLY A 280 -8.86 -6.40 -0.88
N GLU A 281 -9.65 -5.85 -1.81
CA GLU A 281 -10.75 -6.59 -2.43
C GLU A 281 -10.20 -7.68 -3.35
N GLN A 282 -9.22 -7.33 -4.19
CA GLN A 282 -8.61 -8.26 -5.13
C GLN A 282 -7.85 -9.41 -4.44
N MET A 283 -7.29 -9.16 -3.26
CA MET A 283 -6.62 -10.18 -2.43
C MET A 283 -7.57 -10.95 -1.50
N GLY A 284 -8.88 -10.70 -1.58
CA GLY A 284 -9.89 -11.45 -0.82
C GLY A 284 -10.05 -11.01 0.64
N PHE A 285 -9.55 -9.84 1.02
CA PHE A 285 -9.76 -9.25 2.36
C PHE A 285 -11.11 -8.54 2.47
N GLY A 286 -11.80 -8.34 1.35
CA GLY A 286 -13.13 -7.72 1.25
C GLY A 286 -13.10 -6.19 1.34
N ALA A 287 -12.32 -5.64 2.27
CA ALA A 287 -12.11 -4.20 2.40
C ALA A 287 -10.68 -3.90 2.87
N GLU A 288 -10.22 -2.68 2.61
CA GLU A 288 -8.93 -2.17 3.11
C GLU A 288 -9.05 -0.73 3.59
N ILE A 289 -8.30 -0.40 4.66
CA ILE A 289 -8.11 0.98 5.10
C ILE A 289 -7.05 1.69 4.26
N GLY A 290 -6.19 0.93 3.58
CA GLY A 290 -5.09 1.38 2.73
C GLY A 290 -3.99 0.33 2.67
N ILE A 291 -2.91 0.65 1.97
CA ILE A 291 -1.80 -0.26 1.74
C ILE A 291 -0.58 0.28 2.49
N SER A 292 -0.04 -0.51 3.40
CA SER A 292 1.18 -0.13 4.12
C SER A 292 2.40 -0.77 3.48
N ASN A 293 3.42 0.02 3.21
CA ASN A 293 4.75 -0.45 2.81
C ASN A 293 5.71 -0.55 3.99
N GLN A 294 5.31 -0.10 5.19
CA GLN A 294 6.13 -0.15 6.39
C GLN A 294 6.32 -1.59 6.88
N LYS A 295 7.41 -1.87 7.58
CA LYS A 295 7.72 -3.23 8.06
C LYS A 295 6.99 -3.63 9.34
N LEU A 296 6.65 -2.67 10.19
CA LEU A 296 6.10 -2.94 11.51
C LEU A 296 4.57 -3.14 11.45
N HIS A 297 4.09 -4.15 12.18
CA HIS A 297 2.68 -4.50 12.38
C HIS A 297 1.95 -5.05 11.15
N ALA A 298 1.58 -4.19 10.20
CA ALA A 298 0.84 -4.57 9.01
C ALA A 298 1.58 -4.06 7.77
N ARG A 299 1.74 -4.94 6.78
CA ARG A 299 2.40 -4.66 5.51
C ARG A 299 1.57 -5.27 4.38
N GLY A 300 1.30 -4.49 3.34
CA GLY A 300 0.34 -4.79 2.29
C GLY A 300 -1.03 -4.17 2.55
N PRO A 301 -2.07 -4.62 1.83
CA PRO A 301 -3.45 -4.18 2.04
C PRO A 301 -3.91 -4.43 3.49
N MET A 302 -4.39 -3.39 4.16
CA MET A 302 -4.76 -3.43 5.57
C MET A 302 -6.27 -3.65 5.73
N GLY A 303 -6.68 -4.92 5.79
CA GLY A 303 -8.05 -5.32 6.12
C GLY A 303 -8.35 -5.31 7.62
N LEU A 304 -9.43 -6.00 8.03
CA LEU A 304 -9.89 -6.03 9.42
C LEU A 304 -8.85 -6.55 10.42
N GLU A 305 -8.13 -7.63 10.07
CA GLU A 305 -7.12 -8.22 10.95
C GLU A 305 -5.97 -7.24 11.22
N ALA A 306 -5.61 -6.42 10.23
CA ALA A 306 -4.59 -5.39 10.39
C ALA A 306 -5.02 -4.28 11.35
N MET A 307 -6.31 -4.13 11.64
CA MET A 307 -6.84 -3.18 12.63
C MET A 307 -6.98 -3.80 14.04
N THR A 308 -6.28 -4.89 14.30
CA THR A 308 -6.27 -5.55 15.62
C THR A 308 -4.85 -5.75 16.12
N THR A 309 -4.70 -5.87 17.43
CA THR A 309 -3.49 -6.38 18.09
C THR A 309 -3.80 -7.71 18.78
N THR A 310 -2.89 -8.21 19.60
CA THR A 310 -3.05 -9.49 20.29
C THR A 310 -2.86 -9.38 21.79
N THR A 311 -3.56 -10.23 22.54
CA THR A 311 -3.35 -10.41 23.98
C THR A 311 -3.14 -11.89 24.32
N TRP A 312 -2.34 -12.15 25.35
CA TRP A 312 -2.09 -13.50 25.86
C TRP A 312 -3.00 -13.78 27.05
N ILE A 313 -3.77 -14.86 26.95
CA ILE A 313 -4.52 -15.44 28.05
C ILE A 313 -3.69 -16.58 28.63
N VAL A 314 -3.44 -16.50 29.94
CA VAL A 314 -2.62 -17.46 30.70
C VAL A 314 -3.52 -18.11 31.74
N THR A 315 -3.87 -19.38 31.51
CA THR A 315 -4.71 -20.16 32.42
C THR A 315 -3.84 -21.11 33.22
N GLY A 316 -3.78 -20.91 34.53
CA GLY A 316 -3.07 -21.78 35.46
C GLY A 316 -4.01 -22.43 36.47
N ASN A 317 -3.46 -23.36 37.22
CA ASN A 317 -4.09 -24.04 38.37
C ASN A 317 -3.27 -23.80 39.66
N GLY A 318 -2.72 -22.60 39.82
CA GLY A 318 -1.93 -22.21 41.00
C GLY A 318 -0.41 -22.39 40.87
N GLN A 319 0.12 -22.55 39.64
CA GLN A 319 1.57 -22.55 39.43
C GLN A 319 2.20 -21.23 39.88
N ILE A 320 3.31 -21.32 40.61
CA ILE A 320 4.14 -20.18 41.03
C ILE A 320 5.51 -20.24 40.32
N ARG A 321 6.18 -19.08 40.19
CA ARG A 321 7.56 -18.98 39.69
C ARG A 321 8.52 -18.99 40.89
N SER A 322 9.41 -19.97 40.94
CA SER A 322 10.52 -20.06 41.91
C SER A 322 11.84 -19.67 41.25
#